data_AF-A0A1B8WMF0-F1
#
_entry.id   AF-A0A1B8WMF0-F1
#
_cell.length_a   1.000
_cell.length_b   1.000
_cell.length_c   1.000
_cell.angle_alpha   90.00
_cell.angle_beta   90.00
_cell.angle_gamma   90.00
#
_symmetry.space_group_name_H-M   'P 1'
#
loop_
_entity.id
_entity.type
_entity.pdbx_description
1 polymer ?
#
loop_
_entity_poly.entity_id
_entity_poly.type
_entity_poly.pdbx_seq_one_letter_code
_entity_poly.pdbx_strand_id
1 'polypeptide(L)'
;MNPGFMSLWIVLILFILIATGWKPYLAPEISRRTLAILGIVMVLLLSLSIWWSPFSEHIQVELHVSVCFLMLVSLLSYKGSDDWSYIGYLILCTMMIAVIWGFIRKMYSFDPIFHWVGPSWDAPLLTGIFCGAFTSQAKHQCGMLVWGAVLGETLNAHLQSRAYTAHLGSLSWWDSFWIALAAARLFSLLLKTIRIGTSKLSLMLMQIKGGRPS
;
A
#
# COMPACT_ATOMS: atom_id res chain seq x y z
N MET A 1 9.95 -10.16 15.48
CA MET A 1 10.47 -8.86 14.99
C MET A 1 9.87 -7.76 15.85
N ASN A 2 10.65 -6.75 16.25
CA ASN A 2 10.10 -5.67 17.07
C ASN A 2 9.05 -4.89 16.26
N PRO A 3 7.80 -4.76 16.75
CA PRO A 3 6.75 -4.09 16.01
C PRO A 3 7.10 -2.60 15.84
N GLY A 4 6.97 -2.08 14.63
CA GLY A 4 7.26 -0.69 14.28
C GLY A 4 8.68 -0.46 13.74
N PHE A 5 9.56 -1.47 13.78
CA PHE A 5 10.94 -1.33 13.32
C PHE A 5 11.00 -1.08 11.80
N MET A 6 10.24 -1.84 11.00
CA MET A 6 10.26 -1.68 9.54
C MET A 6 9.64 -0.35 9.11
N SER A 7 8.56 0.05 9.78
CA SER A 7 7.93 1.36 9.57
C SER A 7 8.94 2.48 9.75
N LEU A 8 9.71 2.46 10.85
CA LEU A 8 10.71 3.48 11.13
C LEU A 8 11.78 3.50 10.03
N TRP A 9 12.31 2.34 9.65
CA TRP A 9 13.31 2.23 8.58
C TRP A 9 12.79 2.76 7.24
N ILE A 10 11.60 2.35 6.83
CA ILE A 10 11.00 2.78 5.55
C ILE A 10 10.72 4.29 5.58
N VAL A 11 10.17 4.81 6.68
CA VAL A 11 9.90 6.25 6.84
C VAL A 11 11.21 7.05 6.84
N LEU A 12 12.27 6.55 7.47
CA LEU A 12 13.60 7.18 7.46
C LEU A 12 14.16 7.24 6.04
N ILE A 13 14.13 6.13 5.31
CA ILE A 13 14.56 6.07 3.91
C ILE A 13 13.74 7.03 3.05
N LEU A 14 12.41 7.03 3.22
CA LEU A 14 11.50 7.93 2.52
C LEU A 14 11.85 9.40 2.82
N PHE A 15 12.13 9.72 4.08
CA PHE A 15 12.54 11.05 4.50
C PHE A 15 13.85 11.49 3.83
N ILE A 16 14.87 10.62 3.82
CA ILE A 16 16.14 10.87 3.13
C ILE A 16 15.91 11.08 1.63
N LEU A 17 15.10 10.23 0.98
CA LEU A 17 14.79 10.36 -0.45
C LEU A 17 14.06 11.69 -0.76
N ILE A 18 13.10 12.08 0.08
CA ILE A 18 12.38 13.35 -0.07
C ILE A 18 13.34 14.54 0.11
N ALA A 19 14.21 14.49 1.13
CA ALA A 19 15.20 15.53 1.43
C ALA A 19 16.24 15.67 0.32
N THR A 20 16.68 14.56 -0.29
CA THR A 20 17.63 14.52 -1.41
C THR A 20 17.00 14.84 -2.77
N GLY A 21 15.70 15.15 -2.82
CA GLY A 21 15.05 15.65 -4.03
C GLY A 21 14.31 14.61 -4.88
N TRP A 22 14.16 13.36 -4.42
CA TRP A 22 13.45 12.29 -5.14
C TRP A 22 11.91 12.41 -5.07
N LYS A 23 11.39 13.43 -4.38
CA LYS A 23 9.96 13.71 -4.23
C LYS A 23 9.16 13.67 -5.55
N PRO A 24 9.64 14.23 -6.69
CA PRO A 24 8.90 14.18 -7.95
C PRO A 24 8.70 12.76 -8.50
N TYR A 25 9.58 11.83 -8.15
CA TYR A 25 9.48 10.44 -8.57
C TYR A 25 8.60 9.61 -7.64
N LEU A 26 8.68 9.86 -6.33
CA LEU A 26 7.93 9.12 -5.31
C LEU A 26 6.47 9.57 -5.19
N ALA A 27 6.22 10.87 -5.17
CA ALA A 27 4.89 11.45 -4.97
C ALA A 27 4.76 12.78 -5.75
N PRO A 28 4.69 12.74 -7.09
CA PRO A 28 4.61 13.94 -7.91
C PRO A 28 3.40 14.82 -7.56
N GLU A 29 2.26 14.19 -7.33
CA GLU A 29 0.94 14.83 -7.19
C GLU A 29 0.67 15.44 -5.80
N ILE A 30 1.52 15.18 -4.80
CA ILE A 30 1.32 15.60 -3.40
C ILE A 30 2.23 16.77 -3.08
N SER A 31 1.70 17.83 -2.48
CA SER A 31 2.52 18.98 -2.06
C SER A 31 3.40 18.61 -0.85
N ARG A 32 4.60 19.19 -0.74
CA ARG A 32 5.48 18.97 0.43
C ARG A 32 4.79 19.36 1.75
N ARG A 33 4.01 20.45 1.73
CA ARG A 33 3.24 20.93 2.88
C ARG A 33 2.17 19.91 3.29
N THR A 34 1.42 19.37 2.33
CA THR A 34 0.40 18.34 2.60
C THR A 34 1.04 17.08 3.19
N LEU A 35 2.19 16.64 2.67
CA LEU A 35 2.90 15.48 3.18
C LEU A 35 3.40 15.70 4.61
N ALA A 36 3.93 16.89 4.92
CA ALA A 36 4.36 17.23 6.28
C ALA A 36 3.17 17.30 7.27
N ILE A 37 2.07 17.95 6.89
CA ILE A 37 0.86 18.02 7.71
C ILE A 37 0.31 16.62 7.97
N LEU A 38 0.21 15.79 6.93
CA LEU A 38 -0.27 14.42 7.05
C LEU A 38 0.63 13.60 7.99
N GLY A 39 1.97 13.74 7.87
CA GLY A 39 2.91 13.09 8.78
C GLY A 39 2.74 13.53 10.24
N ILE A 40 2.61 14.84 10.50
CA ILE A 40 2.44 15.37 11.87
C ILE A 40 1.13 14.86 12.47
N VAL A 41 0.01 14.96 11.74
CA VAL A 41 -1.30 14.49 12.21
C VAL A 41 -1.26 12.99 12.49
N MET A 42 -0.59 12.21 11.65
CA MET A 42 -0.47 10.76 11.82
C MET A 42 0.32 10.38 13.07
N VAL A 43 1.42 11.07 13.36
CA VAL A 43 2.21 10.86 14.59
C VAL A 43 1.38 11.23 15.83
N LEU A 44 0.64 12.34 15.80
CA LEU A 44 -0.22 12.76 16.90
C LEU A 44 -1.37 11.77 17.16
N LEU A 45 -1.92 11.17 16.12
CA LEU A 45 -3.02 10.21 16.22
C LEU A 45 -2.56 8.77 16.51
N LEU A 46 -1.26 8.49 16.47
CA LEU A 46 -0.73 7.13 16.63
C LEU A 46 -0.93 6.59 18.05
N SER A 47 -0.96 7.48 19.05
CA SER A 47 -1.17 7.17 20.46
C SER A 47 -2.65 6.97 20.85
N LEU A 48 -3.59 7.30 19.95
CA LEU A 48 -5.03 7.19 20.22
C LEU A 48 -5.58 5.88 19.63
N SER A 49 -5.70 4.86 20.48
CA SER A 49 -6.43 3.62 20.17
C SER A 49 -7.89 3.76 20.60
N ILE A 50 -8.82 3.37 19.75
CA ILE A 50 -10.24 3.20 20.11
C ILE A 50 -10.55 1.71 20.00
N TRP A 51 -11.00 1.12 21.10
CA TRP A 51 -11.45 -0.25 21.09
C TRP A 51 -12.87 -0.31 20.49
N TRP A 52 -13.05 -1.07 19.41
CA TRP A 52 -14.34 -1.15 18.71
C TRP A 52 -14.76 -2.60 18.45
N SER A 53 -15.74 -3.08 19.21
CA SER A 53 -16.34 -4.41 19.02
C SER A 53 -17.68 -4.28 18.28
N PRO A 54 -17.70 -4.31 16.93
CA PRO A 54 -18.95 -4.18 16.17
C PRO A 54 -19.93 -5.34 16.44
N PHE A 55 -19.41 -6.51 16.85
CA PHE A 55 -20.23 -7.69 17.19
C PHE A 55 -19.75 -8.31 18.50
N SER A 56 -20.51 -8.09 19.57
CA SER A 56 -20.20 -8.45 20.97
C SER A 56 -19.78 -9.91 21.21
N GLU A 57 -20.01 -10.83 20.27
CA GLU A 57 -19.76 -12.27 20.48
C GLU A 57 -18.79 -12.92 19.48
N HIS A 58 -18.40 -12.26 18.38
CA HIS A 58 -17.72 -12.96 17.27
C HIS A 58 -16.51 -12.25 16.67
N ILE A 59 -16.43 -10.92 16.74
CA ILE A 59 -15.37 -10.15 16.05
C ILE A 59 -14.87 -9.04 16.97
N GLN A 60 -13.64 -9.19 17.46
CA GLN A 60 -12.94 -8.16 18.21
C GLN A 60 -11.93 -7.47 17.29
N VAL A 61 -12.14 -6.18 17.07
CA VAL A 61 -11.26 -5.33 16.25
C VAL A 61 -10.78 -4.18 17.14
N GLU A 62 -9.47 -4.03 17.28
CA GLU A 62 -8.91 -2.84 17.88
C GLU A 62 -8.55 -1.88 16.75
N LEU A 63 -9.13 -0.68 16.74
CA LEU A 63 -8.99 0.26 15.63
C LEU A 63 -8.42 1.58 16.13
N HIS A 64 -7.21 1.91 15.66
CA HIS A 64 -6.59 3.19 15.99
C HIS A 64 -7.16 4.35 15.16
N VAL A 65 -7.30 5.53 15.78
CA VAL A 65 -7.85 6.74 15.14
C VAL A 65 -7.05 7.17 13.91
N SER A 66 -5.74 6.91 13.91
CA SER A 66 -4.84 7.16 12.78
C SER A 66 -5.28 6.42 11.50
N VAL A 67 -5.84 5.22 11.62
CA VAL A 67 -6.33 4.43 10.48
C VAL A 67 -7.64 5.00 9.93
N CYS A 68 -8.57 5.41 10.81
CA CYS A 68 -9.77 6.13 10.43
C CYS A 68 -9.43 7.39 9.64
N PHE A 69 -8.46 8.17 10.13
CA PHE A 69 -8.00 9.38 9.45
C PHE A 69 -7.45 9.06 8.05
N LEU A 70 -6.61 8.02 7.92
CA LEU A 70 -6.13 7.58 6.60
C LEU A 70 -7.26 7.16 5.65
N MET A 71 -8.28 6.44 6.14
CA MET A 71 -9.42 6.06 5.31
C MET A 71 -10.22 7.26 4.83
N LEU A 72 -10.41 8.27 5.68
CA LEU A 72 -11.07 9.52 5.28
C LEU A 72 -10.24 10.30 4.27
N VAL A 73 -8.93 10.41 4.48
CA VAL A 73 -8.02 11.09 3.55
C VAL A 73 -7.95 10.35 2.22
N SER A 74 -8.01 9.01 2.21
CA SER A 74 -7.98 8.24 0.97
C SER A 74 -9.23 8.43 0.12
N LEU A 75 -10.39 8.72 0.71
CA LEU A 75 -11.59 9.10 -0.06
C LEU A 75 -11.36 10.40 -0.85
N LEU A 76 -10.61 11.35 -0.28
CA LEU A 76 -10.24 12.59 -0.97
C LEU A 76 -9.30 12.34 -2.17
N SER A 77 -8.58 11.22 -2.19
CA SER A 77 -7.74 10.84 -3.33
C SER A 77 -8.52 10.52 -4.61
N TYR A 78 -9.82 10.20 -4.49
CA TYR A 78 -10.71 9.95 -5.63
C TYR A 78 -11.50 11.21 -6.04
N LYS A 79 -11.37 12.31 -5.29
CA LYS A 79 -12.05 13.57 -5.62
C LYS A 79 -11.36 14.22 -6.82
N GLY A 80 -12.09 14.32 -7.95
CA GLY A 80 -11.62 14.92 -9.20
C GLY A 80 -11.33 13.93 -10.33
N SER A 81 -11.57 12.63 -10.13
CA SER A 81 -11.68 11.68 -11.25
C SER A 81 -13.11 11.70 -11.77
N ASP A 82 -13.35 12.32 -12.93
CA ASP A 82 -14.69 12.41 -13.53
C ASP A 82 -15.17 11.08 -14.15
N ASP A 83 -14.27 10.11 -14.30
CA ASP A 83 -14.58 8.79 -14.85
C ASP A 83 -15.00 7.79 -13.76
N TRP A 84 -16.31 7.61 -13.61
CA TRP A 84 -16.92 6.63 -12.72
C TRP A 84 -16.49 5.19 -13.04
N SER A 85 -16.21 4.86 -14.32
CA SER A 85 -15.74 3.53 -14.70
C SER A 85 -14.36 3.25 -14.12
N TYR A 86 -13.48 4.26 -14.12
CA TYR A 86 -12.16 4.15 -13.52
C TYR A 86 -12.23 3.99 -12.00
N ILE A 87 -13.14 4.72 -11.32
CA ILE A 87 -13.36 4.54 -9.88
C ILE A 87 -13.84 3.12 -9.57
N GLY A 88 -14.80 2.61 -10.35
CA GLY A 88 -15.28 1.23 -10.20
C GLY A 88 -14.17 0.20 -10.36
N TYR A 89 -13.29 0.38 -11.35
CA TYR A 89 -12.09 -0.46 -11.51
C TYR A 89 -11.18 -0.42 -10.28
N LEU A 90 -10.88 0.76 -9.73
CA LEU A 90 -10.03 0.88 -8.55
C LEU A 90 -10.66 0.24 -7.30
N ILE A 91 -11.99 0.30 -7.15
CA ILE A 91 -12.71 -0.38 -6.06
C ILE A 91 -12.58 -1.90 -6.21
N LEU A 92 -12.79 -2.45 -7.41
CA LEU A 92 -12.63 -3.89 -7.67
C LEU A 92 -11.20 -4.36 -7.40
N CYS A 93 -10.20 -3.60 -7.84
CA CYS A 93 -8.79 -3.90 -7.54
C CYS A 93 -8.50 -3.83 -6.04
N THR A 94 -9.09 -2.88 -5.32
CA THR A 94 -8.95 -2.76 -3.86
C THR A 94 -9.56 -3.97 -3.15
N MET A 95 -10.74 -4.41 -3.58
CA MET A 95 -11.38 -5.62 -3.05
C MET A 95 -10.52 -6.86 -3.30
N MET A 96 -9.96 -6.98 -4.50
CA MET A 96 -9.05 -8.09 -4.82
C MET A 96 -7.79 -8.07 -3.95
N ILE A 97 -7.20 -6.89 -3.72
CA ILE A 97 -6.07 -6.74 -2.80
C ILE A 97 -6.45 -7.15 -1.37
N ALA A 98 -7.62 -6.73 -0.88
CA ALA A 98 -8.10 -7.10 0.45
C ALA A 98 -8.27 -8.62 0.60
N VAL A 99 -8.86 -9.26 -0.41
CA VAL A 99 -9.00 -10.71 -0.49
C VAL A 99 -7.63 -11.38 -0.42
N ILE A 100 -6.69 -11.01 -1.29
CA ILE A 100 -5.34 -11.59 -1.31
C ILE A 100 -4.64 -11.41 0.05
N TRP A 101 -4.71 -10.22 0.63
CA TRP A 101 -4.12 -9.91 1.94
C TRP A 101 -4.66 -10.84 3.04
N GLY A 102 -6.00 -10.95 3.13
CA GLY A 102 -6.66 -11.76 4.15
C GLY A 102 -6.44 -13.26 3.96
N PHE A 103 -6.52 -13.76 2.72
CA PHE A 103 -6.34 -15.18 2.40
C PHE A 103 -4.91 -15.67 2.65
N ILE A 104 -3.89 -14.87 2.30
CA ILE A 104 -2.49 -15.26 2.57
C ILE A 104 -2.24 -15.37 4.08
N ARG A 105 -2.72 -14.40 4.86
CA ARG A 105 -2.63 -14.45 6.34
C ARG A 105 -3.36 -15.65 6.92
N LYS A 106 -4.54 -15.97 6.37
CA LYS A 106 -5.30 -17.16 6.78
C LYS A 106 -4.57 -18.46 6.41
N MET A 107 -4.00 -18.54 5.22
CA MET A 107 -3.23 -19.70 4.76
C MET A 107 -2.04 -19.96 5.69
N TYR A 108 -1.28 -18.93 6.04
CA TYR A 108 -0.15 -19.05 6.97
C TYR A 108 -0.54 -19.37 8.42
N SER A 109 -1.79 -19.09 8.81
CA SER A 109 -2.29 -19.54 10.11
C SER A 109 -2.53 -21.05 10.18
N PHE A 110 -2.77 -21.70 9.03
CA PHE A 110 -2.99 -23.15 8.96
C PHE A 110 -1.72 -23.92 8.65
N ASP A 111 -0.88 -23.42 7.74
CA ASP A 111 0.37 -24.06 7.36
C ASP A 111 1.50 -23.04 7.18
N PRO A 112 2.45 -22.95 8.13
CA PRO A 112 3.55 -22.01 8.06
C PRO A 112 4.70 -22.46 7.14
N ILE A 113 4.60 -23.61 6.44
CA ILE A 113 5.71 -24.17 5.67
C ILE A 113 6.01 -23.37 4.39
N PHE A 114 5.02 -22.66 3.82
CA PHE A 114 5.15 -21.93 2.54
C PHE A 114 5.36 -20.42 2.67
N HIS A 115 6.23 -19.96 3.58
CA HIS A 115 6.64 -18.55 3.60
C HIS A 115 7.88 -18.32 2.73
N TRP A 116 7.91 -17.21 1.98
CA TRP A 116 9.04 -16.81 1.13
C TRP A 116 10.08 -16.03 1.93
N VAL A 117 9.66 -14.94 2.58
CA VAL A 117 10.53 -14.12 3.43
C VAL A 117 10.05 -14.22 4.88
N GLY A 118 8.74 -14.21 5.07
CA GLY A 118 8.13 -14.41 6.37
C GLY A 118 6.62 -14.13 6.34
N PRO A 119 5.86 -14.75 7.25
CA PRO A 119 4.40 -14.69 7.24
C PRO A 119 3.82 -13.27 7.38
N SER A 120 4.58 -12.35 8.00
CA SER A 120 4.19 -10.94 8.15
C SER A 120 4.58 -10.05 6.96
N TRP A 121 5.42 -10.53 6.04
CA TRP A 121 5.97 -9.75 4.93
C TRP A 121 5.36 -10.14 3.58
N ASP A 122 5.11 -11.43 3.36
CA ASP A 122 4.74 -11.94 2.05
C ASP A 122 3.37 -11.39 1.59
N ALA A 123 2.39 -11.33 2.49
CA ALA A 123 1.07 -10.74 2.21
C ALA A 123 1.17 -9.24 1.82
N PRO A 124 1.80 -8.37 2.64
CA PRO A 124 2.03 -6.98 2.26
C PRO A 124 2.86 -6.78 0.98
N LEU A 125 3.89 -7.58 0.78
CA LEU A 125 4.78 -7.44 -0.37
C LEU A 125 4.06 -7.78 -1.67
N LEU A 126 3.32 -8.89 -1.69
CA LEU A 126 2.57 -9.33 -2.87
C LEU A 126 1.44 -8.35 -3.21
N THR A 127 0.69 -7.91 -2.20
CA THR A 127 -0.39 -6.91 -2.38
C THR A 127 0.14 -5.55 -2.83
N GLY A 128 1.31 -5.15 -2.32
CA GLY A 128 2.04 -3.98 -2.80
C GLY A 128 2.40 -4.08 -4.28
N ILE A 129 2.98 -5.21 -4.70
CA ILE A 129 3.33 -5.46 -6.12
C ILE A 129 2.08 -5.38 -7.00
N PHE A 130 1.00 -6.06 -6.63
CA PHE A 130 -0.27 -6.00 -7.37
C PHE A 130 -0.84 -4.58 -7.44
N CYS A 131 -0.82 -3.84 -6.33
CA CYS A 131 -1.24 -2.45 -6.31
C CYS A 131 -0.42 -1.59 -7.28
N GLY A 132 0.90 -1.79 -7.31
CA GLY A 132 1.81 -1.11 -8.23
C GLY A 132 1.59 -1.48 -9.70
N ALA A 133 1.02 -2.66 -9.97
CA ALA A 133 0.63 -3.12 -11.29
C ALA A 133 -0.69 -2.50 -11.78
N PHE A 134 -1.67 -2.31 -10.89
CA PHE A 134 -2.99 -1.76 -11.26
C PHE A 134 -2.99 -0.25 -11.50
N THR A 135 -2.20 0.49 -10.74
CA THR A 135 -2.11 1.94 -10.91
C THR A 135 -0.71 2.43 -10.59
N SER A 136 -0.25 3.44 -11.35
CA SER A 136 1.03 4.13 -11.10
C SER A 136 0.86 5.46 -10.35
N GLN A 137 -0.39 5.91 -10.19
CA GLN A 137 -0.69 7.20 -9.56
C GLN A 137 -0.55 7.11 -8.04
N ALA A 138 0.08 8.13 -7.48
CA ALA A 138 0.52 8.03 -6.10
C ALA A 138 -0.61 8.01 -5.09
N LYS A 139 -1.61 8.87 -5.32
CA LYS A 139 -2.77 9.01 -4.47
C LYS A 139 -3.64 7.75 -4.48
N HIS A 140 -3.86 7.17 -5.65
CA HIS A 140 -4.66 5.95 -5.81
C HIS A 140 -3.99 4.74 -5.15
N GLN A 141 -2.68 4.54 -5.31
CA GLN A 141 -1.98 3.45 -4.64
C GLN A 141 -2.12 3.51 -3.12
N CYS A 142 -1.95 4.70 -2.53
CA CYS A 142 -2.11 4.90 -1.11
C CYS A 142 -3.55 4.53 -0.68
N GLY A 143 -4.56 5.03 -1.40
CA GLY A 143 -5.95 4.74 -1.06
C GLY A 143 -6.31 3.27 -1.17
N MET A 144 -5.92 2.61 -2.27
CA MET A 144 -6.14 1.18 -2.47
C MET A 144 -5.47 0.34 -1.38
N LEU A 145 -4.25 0.68 -0.97
CA LEU A 145 -3.54 -0.06 0.07
C LEU A 145 -4.13 0.17 1.46
N VAL A 146 -4.56 1.39 1.79
CA VAL A 146 -5.21 1.67 3.08
C VAL A 146 -6.49 0.85 3.20
N TRP A 147 -7.38 0.96 2.21
CA TRP A 147 -8.63 0.20 2.20
C TRP A 147 -8.39 -1.30 2.11
N GLY A 148 -7.44 -1.74 1.27
CA GLY A 148 -7.06 -3.13 1.13
C GLY A 148 -6.52 -3.75 2.41
N ALA A 149 -5.66 -3.03 3.14
CA ALA A 149 -5.09 -3.50 4.41
C ALA A 149 -6.16 -3.55 5.52
N VAL A 150 -7.06 -2.57 5.59
CA VAL A 150 -8.17 -2.59 6.57
C VAL A 150 -9.13 -3.73 6.29
N LEU A 151 -9.65 -3.80 5.05
CA LEU A 151 -10.59 -4.84 4.65
C LEU A 151 -9.97 -6.24 4.75
N GLY A 152 -8.70 -6.39 4.33
CA GLY A 152 -7.97 -7.65 4.41
C GLY A 152 -7.76 -8.14 5.84
N GLU A 153 -7.44 -7.24 6.78
CA GLU A 153 -7.31 -7.61 8.19
C GLU A 153 -8.66 -7.99 8.81
N THR A 154 -9.73 -7.25 8.48
CA THR A 154 -11.08 -7.57 8.94
C THR A 154 -11.56 -8.92 8.39
N LEU A 155 -11.23 -9.23 7.12
CA LEU A 155 -11.53 -10.52 6.51
C LEU A 155 -10.74 -11.64 7.20
N ASN A 156 -9.47 -11.43 7.51
CA ASN A 156 -8.66 -12.41 8.24
C ASN A 156 -9.24 -12.69 9.64
N ALA A 157 -9.62 -11.65 10.39
CA ALA A 157 -10.26 -11.82 11.70
C ALA A 157 -11.60 -12.56 11.59
N HIS A 158 -12.39 -12.28 10.55
CA HIS A 158 -13.63 -13.00 10.31
C HIS A 158 -13.40 -14.49 10.02
N LEU A 159 -12.40 -14.81 9.19
CA LEU A 159 -12.04 -16.20 8.84
C LEU A 159 -11.41 -16.97 10.01
N GLN A 160 -10.82 -16.29 11.00
CA GLN A 160 -10.22 -16.87 12.20
C GLN A 160 -11.10 -16.68 13.46
N SER A 161 -12.42 -16.69 13.29
CA SER A 161 -13.42 -16.50 14.35
C SER A 161 -12.98 -17.10 15.70
N ARG A 162 -12.99 -16.25 16.74
CA ARG A 162 -12.58 -16.52 18.14
C ARG A 162 -11.08 -16.73 18.44
N ALA A 163 -10.21 -16.90 17.44
CA ALA A 163 -8.78 -17.13 17.66
C ALA A 163 -7.90 -15.89 17.42
N TYR A 164 -8.42 -14.88 16.71
CA TYR A 164 -7.63 -13.72 16.28
C TYR A 164 -8.36 -12.39 16.49
N THR A 165 -7.67 -11.44 17.12
CA THR A 165 -8.09 -10.04 17.25
C THR A 165 -7.37 -9.22 16.19
N ALA A 166 -8.13 -8.53 15.32
CA ALA A 166 -7.51 -7.63 14.34
C ALA A 166 -7.07 -6.34 15.02
N HIS A 167 -5.76 -6.12 15.11
CA HIS A 167 -5.16 -4.89 15.66
C HIS A 167 -4.84 -3.90 14.53
N LEU A 168 -5.85 -3.19 14.05
CA LEU A 168 -5.75 -2.19 12.98
C LEU A 168 -5.09 -0.91 13.51
N GLY A 169 -3.90 -0.60 12.99
CA GLY A 169 -3.13 0.58 13.40
C GLY A 169 -2.15 0.35 14.54
N SER A 170 -2.00 -0.91 14.98
CA SER A 170 -0.86 -1.34 15.77
C SER A 170 0.46 -1.13 15.03
N LEU A 171 1.58 -1.08 15.75
CA LEU A 171 2.91 -0.91 15.15
C LEU A 171 3.26 -2.03 14.15
N SER A 172 2.79 -3.27 14.37
CA SER A 172 2.96 -4.37 13.42
C SER A 172 2.09 -4.20 12.17
N TRP A 173 0.89 -3.63 12.30
CA TRP A 173 0.05 -3.28 11.16
C TRP A 173 0.69 -2.18 10.31
N TRP A 174 1.29 -1.17 10.95
CA TRP A 174 2.05 -0.14 10.25
C TRP A 174 3.24 -0.71 9.48
N ASP A 175 3.97 -1.67 10.06
CA ASP A 175 5.09 -2.33 9.37
C ASP A 175 4.61 -2.97 8.06
N SER A 176 3.52 -3.74 8.14
CA SER A 176 2.89 -4.32 6.96
C SER A 176 2.44 -3.25 5.95
N PHE A 177 1.76 -2.20 6.41
CA PHE A 177 1.28 -1.14 5.52
C PHE A 177 2.42 -0.43 4.77
N TRP A 178 3.50 -0.05 5.46
CA TRP A 178 4.64 0.63 4.86
C TRP A 178 5.41 -0.27 3.91
N ILE A 179 5.54 -1.57 4.20
CA ILE A 179 6.12 -2.55 3.28
C ILE A 179 5.31 -2.61 1.98
N ALA A 180 3.98 -2.72 2.08
CA ALA A 180 3.11 -2.77 0.90
C ALA A 180 3.22 -1.48 0.06
N LEU A 181 3.25 -0.32 0.71
CA LEU A 181 3.40 0.96 0.03
C LEU A 181 4.76 1.11 -0.66
N ALA A 182 5.83 0.70 0.02
CA ALA A 182 7.18 0.71 -0.56
C ALA A 182 7.28 -0.25 -1.75
N ALA A 183 6.72 -1.46 -1.64
CA ALA A 183 6.69 -2.45 -2.71
C ALA A 183 5.91 -1.93 -3.93
N ALA A 184 4.72 -1.34 -3.71
CA ALA A 184 3.92 -0.74 -4.79
C ALA A 184 4.68 0.37 -5.53
N ARG A 185 5.35 1.25 -4.78
CA ARG A 185 6.16 2.34 -5.34
C ARG A 185 7.33 1.83 -6.15
N LEU A 186 8.11 0.92 -5.57
CA LEU A 186 9.29 0.37 -6.21
C LEU A 186 8.88 -0.34 -7.50
N PHE A 187 7.81 -1.13 -7.47
CA PHE A 187 7.31 -1.85 -8.63
C PHE A 187 6.84 -0.90 -9.74
N SER A 188 6.07 0.14 -9.43
CA SER A 188 5.66 1.11 -10.45
C SER A 188 6.82 1.91 -11.03
N LEU A 189 7.83 2.25 -10.21
CA LEU A 189 9.05 2.89 -10.69
C LEU A 189 9.84 1.97 -11.61
N LEU A 190 9.98 0.68 -11.26
CA LEU A 190 10.62 -0.33 -12.11
C LEU A 190 9.89 -0.50 -13.44
N LEU A 191 8.57 -0.60 -13.45
CA LEU A 191 7.79 -0.67 -14.69
C LEU A 191 7.97 0.59 -15.55
N LYS A 192 8.03 1.77 -14.93
CA LYS A 192 8.25 3.03 -15.63
C LYS A 192 9.65 3.09 -16.25
N THR A 193 10.70 2.65 -15.54
CA THR A 193 12.07 2.63 -16.07
C THR A 193 12.21 1.61 -17.20
N ILE A 194 11.63 0.42 -17.07
CA ILE A 194 11.60 -0.60 -18.12
C ILE A 194 10.92 -0.03 -19.38
N ARG A 195 9.74 0.60 -19.23
CA ARG A 195 9.00 1.17 -20.36
C ARG A 195 9.78 2.28 -21.08
N ILE A 196 10.47 3.14 -20.34
CA ILE A 196 11.33 4.19 -20.92
C ILE A 196 12.55 3.57 -21.60
N GLY A 197 13.14 2.54 -21.01
CA GLY A 197 14.26 1.80 -21.56
C GLY A 197 13.92 1.14 -22.89
N THR A 198 12.79 0.41 -22.94
CA THR A 198 12.34 -0.27 -24.16
C THR A 198 11.94 0.72 -25.25
N SER A 199 11.30 1.85 -24.91
CA SER A 199 10.98 2.88 -25.90
C SER A 199 12.24 3.52 -26.50
N LYS A 200 13.26 3.78 -25.67
CA LYS A 200 14.55 4.32 -26.17
C LYS A 200 15.29 3.31 -27.04
N LEU A 201 15.32 2.05 -26.62
CA LEU A 201 15.93 0.97 -27.40
C LEU A 201 15.24 0.82 -28.77
N SER A 202 13.90 0.85 -28.78
CA SER A 202 13.11 0.77 -30.01
C SER A 202 13.41 1.93 -30.96
N LEU A 203 13.52 3.17 -30.45
CA LEU A 203 13.89 4.33 -31.24
C LEU A 203 15.31 4.23 -31.79
N MET A 204 16.28 3.77 -31.00
CA MET A 204 17.66 3.55 -31.47
C MET A 204 17.70 2.47 -32.57
N LEU A 205 16.97 1.37 -32.41
CA LEU A 205 16.89 0.30 -33.42
C LEU A 205 16.22 0.78 -34.72
N MET A 206 15.20 1.64 -34.62
CA MET A 206 14.58 2.28 -35.80
C MET A 206 15.55 3.23 -36.51
N GLN A 207 16.35 4.01 -35.77
CA GLN A 207 17.36 4.90 -36.36
C GLN A 207 18.48 4.12 -37.07
N ILE A 208 18.88 2.96 -36.53
CA ILE A 208 19.87 2.07 -37.16
C ILE A 208 19.30 1.41 -38.43
N LYS A 209 18.02 0.99 -38.43
CA LYS A 209 17.36 0.43 -39.62
C LYS A 209 16.96 1.47 -40.67
N GLY A 210 16.74 2.73 -40.28
CA GLY A 210 16.39 3.84 -41.16
C GLY A 210 17.59 4.53 -41.84
N GLY A 211 18.80 3.98 -41.70
CA GLY A 211 20.01 4.49 -42.35
C GLY A 211 19.95 4.34 -43.88
N ARG A 212 19.52 5.42 -44.53
CA ARG A 212 19.65 5.83 -45.96
C ARG A 212 19.66 4.71 -47.03
N PRO A 213 18.64 4.64 -47.91
CA PRO A 213 18.87 4.05 -49.23
C PRO A 213 19.91 4.91 -49.96
N SER A 214 21.07 4.31 -50.22
CA SER A 214 22.11 4.83 -51.13
C SER A 214 21.63 4.84 -52.56
#